data_AF-A0A9P7BMW1-F1
#
_entry.id   AF-A0A9P7BMW1-F1
#
_cell.length_a   1.000
_cell.length_b   1.000
_cell.length_c   1.000
_cell.angle_alpha   90.00
_cell.angle_beta   90.00
_cell.angle_gamma   90.00
#
_symmetry.space_group_name_H-M   'P 1'
#
loop_
_entity.id
_entity.type
_entity.pdbx_description
1 polymer ?
#
loop_
_entity_poly.entity_id
_entity_poly.type
_entity_poly.pdbx_seq_one_letter_code
_entity_poly.pdbx_strand_id
1 'polypeptide(L)'
;MLSLFGVEKLQFSQIPDVINRYVTQPDPIQLEYTIRVDKRFHASPKAYDVDVELDSVLKQKMMNVVSASQVQKDILALDDKVVQCVQSINNSKMKRDFLMQFSMHPIEFINKWINSQARDIEAVLGETKVNLEDVRQTEFYKQPWVKEAVFHYLTAKTQQRMQELLATQSTKQ
;
A
#
# COMPACT_ATOMS: atom_id res chain seq x y z
N MET A 1 -58.10 -16.23 4.18
CA MET A 1 -57.06 -17.22 4.55
C MET A 1 -57.54 -18.65 4.33
N LEU A 2 -58.68 -19.09 4.87
CA LEU A 2 -59.22 -20.44 4.60
C LEU A 2 -59.42 -20.74 3.10
N SER A 3 -59.95 -19.80 2.33
CA SER A 3 -60.27 -20.01 0.90
C SER A 3 -59.06 -20.10 -0.03
N LEU A 4 -57.91 -19.55 0.37
CA LEU A 4 -56.71 -19.47 -0.47
C LEU A 4 -55.61 -20.41 0.03
N PHE A 5 -55.44 -20.53 1.35
CA PHE A 5 -54.36 -21.31 1.96
C PHE A 5 -54.86 -22.57 2.67
N GLY A 6 -56.17 -22.75 2.83
CA GLY A 6 -56.73 -23.91 3.52
C GLY A 6 -56.51 -23.94 5.03
N VAL A 7 -55.96 -22.86 5.63
CA VAL A 7 -55.64 -22.77 7.06
C VAL A 7 -56.27 -21.52 7.68
N GLU A 8 -56.74 -21.64 8.92
CA GLU A 8 -57.35 -20.55 9.69
C GLU A 8 -56.32 -19.59 10.30
N LYS A 9 -55.15 -20.11 10.69
CA LYS A 9 -54.02 -19.35 11.25
C LYS A 9 -52.71 -19.85 10.66
N LEU A 10 -51.86 -18.94 10.23
CA LEU A 10 -50.55 -19.22 9.65
C LEU A 10 -49.46 -18.49 10.42
N GLN A 11 -48.30 -19.13 10.61
CA GLN A 11 -47.13 -18.47 11.19
C GLN A 11 -46.44 -17.60 10.13
N PHE A 12 -45.94 -16.41 10.51
CA PHE A 12 -45.33 -15.47 9.57
C PHE A 12 -44.12 -16.06 8.82
N SER A 13 -43.35 -16.94 9.46
CA SER A 13 -42.22 -17.65 8.85
C SER A 13 -42.63 -18.58 7.71
N GLN A 14 -43.86 -19.07 7.69
CA GLN A 14 -44.37 -20.01 6.68
C GLN A 14 -44.95 -19.28 5.45
N ILE A 15 -45.07 -17.95 5.49
CA ILE A 15 -45.64 -17.15 4.42
C ILE A 15 -44.89 -17.34 3.08
N PRO A 16 -43.55 -17.27 3.01
CA PRO A 16 -42.83 -17.43 1.74
C PRO A 16 -43.11 -18.80 1.09
N ASP A 17 -43.11 -19.86 1.89
CA ASP A 17 -43.33 -21.24 1.40
C ASP A 17 -44.73 -21.46 0.87
N VAL A 18 -45.73 -20.86 1.54
CA VAL A 18 -47.12 -20.96 1.10
C VAL A 18 -47.35 -20.11 -0.15
N ILE A 19 -46.80 -18.90 -0.22
CA ILE A 19 -46.92 -18.03 -1.40
C ILE A 19 -46.25 -18.66 -2.62
N ASN A 20 -45.04 -19.23 -2.46
CA ASN A 20 -44.27 -19.77 -3.58
C ASN A 20 -44.99 -20.95 -4.28
N ARG A 21 -45.90 -21.65 -3.59
CA ARG A 21 -46.75 -22.71 -4.18
C ARG A 21 -47.80 -22.17 -5.17
N TYR A 22 -48.19 -20.89 -5.04
CA TYR A 22 -49.16 -20.23 -5.91
C TYR A 22 -48.49 -19.32 -6.96
N VAL A 23 -47.17 -19.14 -6.90
CA VAL A 23 -46.40 -18.44 -7.92
C VAL A 23 -46.02 -19.45 -9.00
N THR A 24 -46.88 -19.62 -9.99
CA THR A 24 -46.59 -20.41 -11.19
C THR A 24 -45.91 -19.54 -12.24
N GLN A 25 -45.28 -20.19 -13.23
CA GLN A 25 -44.81 -19.48 -14.41
C GLN A 25 -45.99 -18.83 -15.15
N PRO A 26 -45.76 -17.73 -15.88
CA PRO A 26 -46.78 -17.13 -16.72
C PRO A 26 -47.34 -18.16 -17.71
N ASP A 27 -48.65 -18.13 -17.94
CA ASP A 27 -49.30 -19.03 -18.87
C ASP A 27 -48.75 -18.81 -20.30
N PRO A 28 -48.57 -19.89 -21.10
CA PRO A 28 -48.05 -19.77 -22.45
C PRO A 28 -49.05 -19.06 -23.37
N ILE A 29 -48.52 -18.34 -24.37
CA ILE A 29 -49.35 -17.69 -25.41
C ILE A 29 -49.95 -18.78 -26.30
N GLN A 30 -51.25 -19.02 -26.18
CA GLN A 30 -51.96 -20.01 -26.99
C GLN A 30 -52.63 -19.35 -28.20
N LEU A 31 -52.19 -19.71 -29.41
CA LEU A 31 -52.74 -19.22 -30.67
C LEU A 31 -53.56 -20.31 -31.36
N GLU A 32 -54.88 -20.20 -31.31
CA GLU A 32 -55.77 -21.13 -32.01
C GLU A 32 -55.92 -20.72 -33.49
N TYR A 33 -55.50 -21.62 -34.39
CA TYR A 33 -55.56 -21.39 -35.84
C TYR A 33 -56.09 -22.63 -36.56
N THR A 34 -57.18 -22.45 -37.32
CA THR A 34 -57.75 -23.50 -38.18
C THR A 34 -57.18 -23.38 -39.59
N ILE A 35 -56.56 -24.45 -40.08
CA ILE A 35 -55.98 -24.51 -41.41
C ILE A 35 -57.09 -24.48 -42.46
N ARG A 36 -57.00 -23.53 -43.39
CA ARG A 36 -57.88 -23.50 -44.57
C ARG A 36 -57.22 -24.24 -45.74
N VAL A 37 -57.98 -25.10 -46.41
CA VAL A 37 -57.53 -25.95 -47.53
C VAL A 37 -58.04 -25.48 -48.89
N ASP A 38 -58.78 -24.37 -48.94
CA ASP A 38 -59.41 -23.81 -50.13
C ASP A 38 -58.41 -23.11 -51.07
N LYS A 39 -57.28 -22.61 -50.56
CA LYS A 39 -56.26 -21.88 -51.33
C LYS A 39 -54.86 -22.45 -51.09
N ARG A 40 -54.02 -22.39 -52.13
CA ARG A 40 -52.60 -22.82 -52.05
C ARG A 40 -51.76 -22.01 -51.07
N PHE A 41 -52.14 -20.76 -50.79
CA PHE A 41 -51.46 -19.89 -49.83
C PHE A 41 -52.49 -19.03 -49.09
N HIS A 42 -52.38 -18.96 -47.77
CA HIS A 42 -53.22 -18.13 -46.92
C HIS A 42 -52.35 -17.37 -45.91
N ALA A 43 -52.31 -16.05 -46.04
CA ALA A 43 -51.83 -15.17 -44.99
C ALA A 43 -53.01 -14.85 -44.07
N SER A 44 -52.91 -15.22 -42.79
CA SER A 44 -53.91 -14.86 -41.79
C SER A 44 -53.92 -13.33 -41.63
N PRO A 45 -55.10 -12.66 -41.63
CA PRO A 45 -55.18 -11.21 -41.40
C PRO A 45 -55.03 -10.84 -39.91
N LYS A 46 -54.85 -11.81 -39.01
CA LYS A 46 -54.71 -11.57 -37.56
C LYS A 46 -53.24 -11.30 -37.22
N ALA A 47 -52.98 -10.15 -36.60
CA ALA A 47 -51.71 -9.82 -35.95
C ALA A 47 -51.91 -9.82 -34.42
N TYR A 48 -50.89 -10.24 -33.68
CA TYR A 48 -50.88 -10.27 -32.23
C TYR A 48 -49.69 -9.44 -31.75
N ASP A 49 -49.97 -8.33 -31.07
CA ASP A 49 -48.94 -7.55 -30.39
C ASP A 49 -48.73 -8.12 -28.98
N VAL A 50 -47.47 -8.33 -28.60
CA VAL A 50 -47.08 -8.86 -27.30
C VAL A 50 -46.07 -7.90 -26.68
N ASP A 51 -46.44 -7.33 -25.53
CA ASP A 51 -45.52 -6.51 -24.75
C ASP A 51 -44.45 -7.40 -24.10
N VAL A 52 -43.19 -7.12 -24.40
CA VAL A 52 -42.05 -7.83 -23.84
C VAL A 52 -41.35 -6.92 -22.84
N GLU A 53 -41.20 -7.38 -21.61
CA GLU A 53 -40.35 -6.70 -20.63
C GLU A 53 -38.89 -6.76 -21.09
N LEU A 54 -38.33 -5.59 -21.40
CA LEU A 54 -36.91 -5.44 -21.69
C LEU A 54 -36.15 -5.25 -20.37
N ASP A 55 -34.94 -5.79 -20.32
CA ASP A 55 -34.03 -5.51 -19.20
C ASP A 55 -33.88 -3.99 -19.01
N SER A 56 -34.00 -3.56 -17.76
CA SER A 56 -33.86 -2.14 -17.42
C SER A 56 -32.48 -1.65 -17.86
N VAL A 57 -32.46 -0.64 -18.74
CA VAL A 57 -31.24 0.05 -19.20
C VAL A 57 -30.40 0.53 -18.01
N LEU A 58 -31.03 0.85 -16.88
CA LEU A 58 -30.34 1.20 -15.64
C LEU A 58 -29.56 0.03 -15.05
N LYS A 59 -30.12 -1.19 -15.09
CA LYS A 59 -29.46 -2.40 -14.57
C LYS A 59 -28.20 -2.74 -15.38
N GLN A 60 -28.28 -2.60 -16.71
CA GLN A 60 -27.12 -2.73 -17.60
C GLN A 60 -26.06 -1.65 -17.32
N LYS A 61 -26.48 -0.39 -17.15
CA LYS A 61 -25.56 0.71 -16.77
C LYS A 61 -24.88 0.46 -15.43
N MET A 62 -25.61 -0.02 -14.43
CA MET A 62 -25.03 -0.36 -13.12
C MET A 62 -24.02 -1.51 -13.21
N MET A 63 -24.30 -2.54 -14.02
CA MET A 63 -23.36 -3.64 -14.25
C MET A 63 -22.06 -3.15 -14.91
N ASN A 64 -22.17 -2.22 -15.87
CA ASN A 64 -21.02 -1.59 -16.52
C ASN A 64 -20.17 -0.75 -15.54
N VAL A 65 -20.81 -0.07 -14.58
CA VAL A 65 -20.10 0.67 -13.52
C VAL A 65 -19.34 -0.30 -12.60
N VAL A 66 -19.90 -1.46 -12.28
CA VAL A 66 -19.19 -2.48 -11.47
C VAL A 66 -17.98 -3.06 -12.21
N SER A 67 -18.08 -3.24 -13.53
CA SER A 67 -16.93 -3.67 -14.36
C SER A 67 -15.84 -2.61 -14.53
N ALA A 68 -16.09 -1.33 -14.20
CA ALA A 68 -15.07 -0.28 -14.21
C ALA A 68 -13.94 -0.53 -13.17
N SER A 69 -14.15 -1.46 -12.23
CA SER A 69 -13.10 -1.91 -11.29
C SER A 69 -11.87 -2.50 -11.98
N GLN A 70 -12.00 -3.04 -13.20
CA GLN A 70 -10.87 -3.55 -13.96
C GLN A 70 -9.97 -2.42 -14.48
N VAL A 71 -10.57 -1.28 -14.87
CA VAL A 71 -9.82 -0.08 -15.31
C VAL A 71 -8.99 0.49 -14.15
N GLN A 72 -9.50 0.44 -12.92
CA GLN A 72 -8.77 0.90 -11.75
C GLN A 72 -7.49 0.09 -11.49
N LYS A 73 -7.49 -1.22 -11.76
CA LYS A 73 -6.29 -2.07 -11.60
C LYS A 73 -5.21 -1.70 -12.61
N ASP A 74 -5.61 -1.44 -13.85
CA ASP A 74 -4.67 -1.05 -14.91
C ASP A 74 -4.05 0.32 -14.63
N ILE A 75 -4.84 1.26 -14.09
CA ILE A 75 -4.34 2.57 -13.64
C ILE A 75 -3.27 2.40 -12.55
N LEU A 76 -3.55 1.62 -11.51
CA LEU A 76 -2.58 1.37 -10.43
C LEU A 76 -1.29 0.71 -10.95
N ALA A 77 -1.41 -0.23 -11.88
CA ALA A 77 -0.25 -0.86 -12.51
C ALA A 77 0.57 0.13 -13.36
N LEU A 78 -0.07 1.12 -14.00
CA LEU A 78 0.61 2.19 -14.70
C LEU A 78 1.30 3.15 -13.73
N ASP A 79 0.67 3.49 -12.62
CA ASP A 79 1.27 4.33 -11.57
C ASP A 79 2.54 3.68 -10.99
N ASP A 80 2.51 2.38 -10.71
CA ASP A 80 3.70 1.63 -10.27
C ASP A 80 4.84 1.69 -11.30
N LYS A 81 4.52 1.57 -12.60
CA LYS A 81 5.52 1.71 -13.67
C LYS A 81 6.10 3.11 -13.75
N VAL A 82 5.28 4.14 -13.54
CA VAL A 82 5.73 5.53 -13.51
C VAL A 82 6.72 5.72 -12.36
N VAL A 83 6.40 5.23 -11.17
CA VAL A 83 7.30 5.30 -9.99
C VAL A 83 8.62 4.59 -10.28
N GLN A 84 8.58 3.38 -10.82
CA GLN A 84 9.80 2.63 -11.19
C GLN A 84 10.64 3.37 -12.23
N CYS A 85 10.01 3.99 -13.23
CA CYS A 85 10.71 4.76 -14.25
C CYS A 85 11.40 5.99 -13.64
N VAL A 86 10.71 6.74 -12.77
CA VAL A 86 11.26 7.89 -12.06
C VAL A 86 12.46 7.48 -11.19
N GLN A 87 12.36 6.37 -10.46
CA GLN A 87 13.48 5.82 -9.68
C GLN A 87 14.67 5.47 -10.57
N SER A 88 14.42 4.82 -11.71
CA SER A 88 15.48 4.46 -12.68
C SER A 88 16.18 5.68 -13.26
N ILE A 89 15.43 6.73 -13.58
CA ILE A 89 15.97 8.02 -14.05
C ILE A 89 16.84 8.65 -12.97
N ASN A 90 16.36 8.71 -11.72
CA ASN A 90 17.12 9.29 -10.61
C ASN A 90 18.42 8.51 -10.36
N ASN A 91 18.37 7.19 -10.36
CA ASN A 91 19.56 6.34 -10.22
C ASN A 91 20.57 6.58 -11.36
N SER A 92 20.08 6.69 -12.59
CA SER A 92 20.92 6.97 -13.75
C SER A 92 21.56 8.36 -13.68
N LYS A 93 20.79 9.37 -13.23
CA LYS A 93 21.28 10.72 -12.97
C LYS A 93 22.37 10.72 -11.89
N MET A 94 22.14 10.06 -10.75
CA MET A 94 23.14 9.98 -9.68
C MET A 94 24.46 9.36 -10.17
N LYS A 95 24.38 8.23 -10.92
CA LYS A 95 25.56 7.59 -11.51
C LYS A 95 26.27 8.52 -12.49
N ARG A 96 25.52 9.18 -13.37
CA ARG A 96 26.08 10.16 -14.32
C ARG A 96 26.79 11.29 -13.59
N ASP A 97 26.11 11.93 -12.64
CA ASP A 97 26.65 13.09 -11.94
C ASP A 97 27.88 12.72 -11.09
N PHE A 98 27.90 11.52 -10.50
CA PHE A 98 29.08 10.96 -9.82
C PHE A 98 30.27 10.81 -10.78
N LEU A 99 30.08 10.15 -11.92
CA LEU A 99 31.14 9.93 -12.91
C LEU A 99 31.61 11.25 -13.55
N MET A 100 30.68 12.19 -13.78
CA MET A 100 31.00 13.52 -14.29
C MET A 100 31.88 14.29 -13.29
N GLN A 101 31.51 14.35 -12.01
CA GLN A 101 32.33 15.01 -10.99
C GLN A 101 33.73 14.39 -10.88
N PHE A 102 33.82 13.06 -10.93
CA PHE A 102 35.10 12.36 -10.96
C PHE A 102 35.95 12.76 -12.19
N SER A 103 35.34 12.82 -13.38
CA SER A 103 36.06 13.18 -14.61
C SER A 103 36.54 14.63 -14.65
N MET A 104 35.78 15.57 -14.06
CA MET A 104 36.09 17.00 -14.09
C MET A 104 37.16 17.38 -13.06
N HIS A 105 37.08 16.83 -11.84
CA HIS A 105 37.96 17.14 -10.73
C HIS A 105 38.36 15.88 -9.94
N PRO A 106 39.16 14.97 -10.52
CA PRO A 106 39.38 13.63 -9.94
C PRO A 106 40.03 13.65 -8.56
N ILE A 107 41.01 14.54 -8.33
CA ILE A 107 41.75 14.61 -7.06
C ILE A 107 40.84 15.10 -5.94
N GLU A 108 40.16 16.23 -6.14
CA GLU A 108 39.23 16.80 -5.16
C GLU A 108 38.05 15.86 -4.89
N PHE A 109 37.52 15.24 -5.95
CA PHE A 109 36.44 14.28 -5.84
C PHE A 109 36.83 13.06 -5.01
N ILE A 110 37.98 12.43 -5.28
CA ILE A 110 38.44 11.25 -4.52
C ILE A 110 38.61 11.61 -3.05
N ASN A 111 39.25 12.73 -2.74
CA ASN A 111 39.44 13.15 -1.34
C ASN A 111 38.10 13.40 -0.64
N LYS A 112 37.17 14.08 -1.30
CA LYS A 112 35.82 14.31 -0.77
C LYS A 112 35.06 12.99 -0.58
N TRP A 113 35.20 12.06 -1.54
CA TRP A 113 34.54 10.76 -1.52
C TRP A 113 35.05 9.88 -0.39
N ILE A 114 36.37 9.77 -0.22
CA ILE A 114 36.99 9.03 0.89
C ILE A 114 36.53 9.59 2.23
N ASN A 115 36.55 10.92 2.39
CA ASN A 115 36.07 11.55 3.62
C ASN A 115 34.58 11.31 3.87
N SER A 116 33.75 11.24 2.82
CA SER A 116 32.34 10.87 2.96
C SER A 116 32.19 9.42 3.43
N GLN A 117 32.88 8.49 2.79
CA GLN A 117 32.82 7.08 3.13
C GLN A 117 33.34 6.78 4.54
N ALA A 118 34.39 7.49 4.99
CA ALA A 118 34.89 7.37 6.35
C ALA A 118 33.80 7.75 7.38
N ARG A 119 33.11 8.88 7.16
CA ARG A 119 31.98 9.30 8.02
C ARG A 119 30.79 8.35 7.96
N ASP A 120 30.47 7.84 6.78
CA ASP A 120 29.36 6.89 6.61
C ASP A 120 29.65 5.58 7.36
N ILE A 121 30.91 5.10 7.34
CA ILE A 121 31.35 3.93 8.10
C ILE A 121 31.28 4.19 9.61
N GLU A 122 31.77 5.35 10.09
CA GLU A 122 31.66 5.74 11.50
C GLU A 122 30.19 5.74 11.96
N ALA A 123 29.29 6.29 11.14
CA ALA A 123 27.86 6.34 11.43
C ALA A 123 27.23 4.93 11.50
N VAL A 124 27.59 4.03 10.57
CA VAL A 124 27.09 2.64 10.54
C VAL A 124 27.61 1.83 11.73
N LEU A 125 28.87 2.02 12.11
CA LEU A 125 29.49 1.29 13.23
C LEU A 125 29.08 1.84 14.60
N GLY A 126 28.46 3.04 14.65
CA GLY A 126 28.12 3.71 15.91
C GLY A 126 29.34 4.10 16.74
N GLU A 127 30.54 4.00 16.16
CA GLU A 127 31.78 4.38 16.80
C GLU A 127 32.04 5.85 16.52
N THR A 128 31.59 6.74 17.41
CA THR A 128 32.07 8.12 17.45
C THR A 128 33.48 8.14 18.02
N LYS A 129 34.41 7.45 17.37
CA LYS A 129 35.83 7.52 17.73
C LYS A 129 36.35 8.83 17.17
N VAL A 130 36.93 9.65 18.03
CA VAL A 130 37.76 10.76 17.59
C VAL A 130 38.81 10.20 16.63
N ASN A 131 38.94 10.81 15.46
CA ASN A 131 39.93 10.42 14.46
C ASN A 131 41.29 10.24 15.14
N LEU A 132 41.80 9.01 15.13
CA LEU A 132 43.01 8.63 15.87
C LEU A 132 44.23 9.44 15.40
N GLU A 133 44.25 9.84 14.13
CA GLU A 133 45.33 10.69 13.61
C GLU A 133 45.28 12.10 14.21
N ASP A 134 44.09 12.66 14.41
CA ASP A 134 43.96 13.97 15.05
C ASP A 134 44.44 13.91 16.50
N VAL A 135 44.09 12.84 17.23
CA VAL A 135 44.56 12.61 18.62
C VAL A 135 46.09 12.54 18.70
N ARG A 136 46.77 12.08 17.65
CA ARG A 136 48.25 12.02 17.62
C ARG A 136 48.90 13.39 17.43
N GLN A 137 48.16 14.39 16.95
CA GLN A 137 48.69 15.72 16.69
C GLN A 137 48.60 16.62 17.92
N THR A 138 49.66 17.41 18.17
CA THR A 138 49.68 18.34 19.31
C THR A 138 48.58 19.40 19.21
N GLU A 139 48.17 19.79 18.01
CA GLU A 139 47.11 20.79 17.79
C GLU A 139 45.74 20.37 18.34
N PHE A 140 45.47 19.06 18.39
CA PHE A 140 44.26 18.52 19.00
C PHE A 140 44.14 18.90 20.48
N TYR A 141 45.27 18.98 21.19
CA TYR A 141 45.33 19.33 22.61
C TYR A 141 45.46 20.84 22.87
N LYS A 142 45.45 21.68 21.84
CA LYS A 142 45.43 23.14 21.98
C LYS A 142 44.01 23.73 21.93
N GLN A 143 42.99 22.89 21.81
CA GLN A 143 41.61 23.30 21.65
C GLN A 143 41.01 23.87 22.96
N PRO A 144 40.03 24.79 22.89
CA PRO A 144 39.45 25.43 24.07
C PRO A 144 38.86 24.45 25.10
N TRP A 145 38.26 23.35 24.63
CA TRP A 145 37.63 22.32 25.46
C TRP A 145 38.64 21.54 26.33
N VAL A 146 39.93 21.58 26.02
CA VAL A 146 40.96 20.78 26.70
C VAL A 146 41.10 21.17 28.17
N LYS A 147 41.00 22.48 28.48
CA LYS A 147 41.10 22.97 29.86
C LYS A 147 39.97 22.42 30.74
N GLU A 148 38.75 22.46 30.23
CA GLU A 148 37.57 21.93 30.91
C GLU A 148 37.64 20.40 31.04
N ALA A 149 38.06 19.70 29.97
CA ALA A 149 38.24 18.26 30.00
C ALA A 149 39.27 17.81 31.05
N VAL A 150 40.41 18.50 31.15
CA VAL A 150 41.42 18.23 32.18
C VAL A 150 40.88 18.49 33.58
N PHE A 151 40.13 19.59 33.78
CA PHE A 151 39.50 19.89 35.07
C PHE A 151 38.52 18.79 35.51
N HIS A 152 37.63 18.35 34.62
CA HIS A 152 36.69 17.27 34.90
C HIS A 152 37.41 15.94 35.18
N TYR A 153 38.43 15.62 34.39
CA TYR A 153 39.24 14.42 34.60
C TYR A 153 39.93 14.40 35.97
N LEU A 154 40.58 15.51 36.35
CA LEU A 154 41.27 15.62 37.64
C LEU A 154 40.30 15.54 38.82
N THR A 155 39.14 16.18 38.70
CA THR A 155 38.08 16.14 39.71
C THR A 155 37.57 14.70 39.89
N ALA A 156 37.24 14.02 38.79
CA ALA A 156 36.78 12.63 38.82
C ALA A 156 37.82 11.68 39.43
N LYS A 157 39.10 11.83 39.05
CA LYS A 157 40.19 11.02 39.58
C LYS A 157 40.42 11.24 41.09
N THR A 158 40.24 12.47 41.56
CA THR A 158 40.35 12.80 42.98
C THR A 158 39.20 12.18 43.78
N GLN A 159 37.98 12.23 43.25
CA GLN A 159 36.81 11.59 43.86
C GLN A 159 36.95 10.06 43.90
N GLN A 160 37.41 9.44 42.82
CA GLN A 160 37.68 8.00 42.78
C GLN A 160 38.68 7.59 43.87
N ARG A 161 39.80 8.32 44.00
CA ARG A 161 40.80 8.03 45.02
C ARG A 161 40.26 8.19 46.45
N MET A 162 39.40 9.18 46.67
CA MET A 162 38.72 9.35 47.95
C MET A 162 37.78 8.18 48.27
N GLN A 163 37.00 7.72 47.29
CA GLN A 163 36.13 6.54 47.43
C GLN A 163 36.93 5.27 47.71
N GLU A 164 38.05 5.05 47.02
CA GLU A 164 38.95 3.92 47.27
C GLU A 164 39.50 3.91 48.70
N LEU A 165 39.91 5.08 49.22
CA LEU A 165 40.41 5.24 50.59
C LEU A 165 39.32 5.00 51.64
N LEU A 166 38.10 5.50 51.40
CA LEU A 166 36.95 5.25 52.28
C LEU A 166 36.54 3.77 52.28
N ALA A 167 36.59 3.10 51.12
CA ALA A 167 36.34 1.67 50.99
C ALA A 167 37.40 0.82 51.71
N THR A 168 38.69 1.20 51.64
CA THR A 168 39.76 0.48 52.35
C THR A 168 39.72 0.67 53.87
N GLN A 169 39.20 1.80 54.36
CA GLN A 169 39.01 2.01 55.80
C GLN A 169 37.80 1.24 56.35
N SER A 170 36.72 1.11 55.58
CA SER A 170 35.53 0.34 55.97
C SER A 170 35.70 -1.18 55.86
N THR A 171 36.69 -1.67 55.11
CA THR A 171 37.03 -3.12 55.05
C THR A 171 38.00 -3.55 56.17
N LYS A 172 38.55 -2.59 56.95
CA LYS A 172 39.51 -2.83 58.04
C LYS A 172 38.90 -2.73 59.44
N GLN A 173 37.58 -2.57 59.56
CA GLN A 173 36.80 -2.76 60.78
C GLN A 173 36.02 -4.08 60.67
#